data_AF-A0A6I2FNC0-F1
#
_entry.id   AF-A0A6I2FNC0-F1
#
_cell.length_a   1.000
_cell.length_b   1.000
_cell.length_c   1.000
_cell.angle_alpha   90.00
_cell.angle_beta   90.00
_cell.angle_gamma   90.00
#
_symmetry.space_group_name_H-M   'P 1'
#
loop_
_entity.id
_entity.type
_entity.pdbx_description
1 polymer ?
#
loop_
_entity_poly.entity_id
_entity_poly.type
_entity_poly.pdbx_seq_one_letter_code
_entity_poly.pdbx_strand_id
1 'polypeptide(L)'
;MARLVIALLLAAALSGCASNSSEVKTVSPPSTSAAAASPARAKACQQFAAFFASLRDQAKNSGSGWTPEQGATELIATMQQSTAWATTSESERQDTIAGIKDAASGTNCG
;
A
#
# COMPACT_ATOMS: atom_id res chain seq x y z
N MET A 1 17.13 41.48 22.23
CA MET A 1 17.64 40.75 21.05
C MET A 1 16.56 39.77 20.62
N ALA A 2 16.10 39.90 19.39
CA ALA A 2 15.03 39.08 18.80
C ALA A 2 15.54 37.67 18.45
N ARG A 3 14.66 36.67 18.50
CA ARG A 3 14.36 35.77 17.35
C ARG A 3 13.22 34.80 17.72
N LEU A 4 12.03 35.16 17.23
CA LEU A 4 10.90 34.28 16.97
C LEU A 4 11.33 33.15 16.03
N VAL A 5 11.07 31.89 16.40
CA VAL A 5 11.20 30.74 15.48
C VAL A 5 9.80 30.36 14.99
N ILE A 6 9.46 31.03 13.90
CA ILE A 6 8.75 30.61 12.69
C ILE A 6 8.11 29.21 12.71
N ALA A 7 6.77 29.23 12.65
CA ALA A 7 5.83 28.40 11.89
C ALA A 7 6.33 27.12 11.19
N LEU A 8 5.69 25.98 11.52
CA LEU A 8 5.48 24.87 10.59
C LEU A 8 3.98 24.72 10.32
N LEU A 9 3.53 25.41 9.27
CA LEU A 9 2.29 25.14 8.57
C LEU A 9 2.53 23.92 7.66
N LEU A 10 2.11 22.73 8.06
CA LEU A 10 1.95 21.61 7.11
C LEU A 10 0.57 21.76 6.44
N ALA A 11 0.50 22.67 5.48
CA ALA A 11 -0.58 22.72 4.54
C ALA A 11 -0.33 21.67 3.45
N ALA A 12 -1.27 20.74 3.33
CA ALA A 12 -1.39 19.87 2.18
C ALA A 12 -1.54 20.72 0.91
N ALA A 13 -0.71 20.45 -0.10
CA ALA A 13 -0.95 20.91 -1.45
C ALA A 13 -0.55 19.78 -2.41
N LEU A 14 -1.56 19.06 -2.87
CA LEU A 14 -1.50 18.28 -4.10
C LEU A 14 -1.10 19.24 -5.23
N SER A 15 0.09 19.06 -5.78
CA SER A 15 0.41 19.54 -7.12
C SER A 15 1.20 18.45 -7.84
N GLY A 16 0.57 17.88 -8.86
CA GLY A 16 1.28 17.09 -9.85
C GLY A 16 2.10 17.98 -10.78
N CYS A 17 2.88 17.31 -11.63
CA CYS A 17 3.52 17.80 -12.86
C CYS A 17 5.02 18.18 -12.77
N ALA A 18 5.85 17.16 -13.05
CA ALA A 18 6.92 17.11 -14.06
C ALA A 18 7.99 18.23 -14.18
N SER A 19 9.26 17.80 -14.00
CA SER A 19 10.40 17.94 -14.96
C SER A 19 11.70 18.54 -14.40
N ASN A 20 12.76 17.74 -14.60
CA ASN A 20 14.20 18.05 -14.77
C ASN A 20 15.12 18.26 -13.55
N SER A 21 15.90 17.20 -13.33
CA SER A 21 17.36 17.14 -13.12
C SER A 21 18.04 18.05 -12.09
N SER A 22 18.65 17.44 -11.06
CA SER A 22 20.12 17.40 -10.89
C SER A 22 20.53 16.56 -9.66
N GLU A 23 21.62 15.83 -9.84
CA GLU A 23 22.17 14.76 -9.01
C GLU A 23 22.55 15.17 -7.57
N VAL A 24 22.20 14.33 -6.58
CA VAL A 24 23.00 14.14 -5.37
C VAL A 24 23.16 12.64 -5.13
N LYS A 25 24.40 12.19 -5.33
CA LYS A 25 24.91 10.86 -5.05
C LYS A 25 24.87 10.61 -3.54
N THR A 26 23.91 9.81 -3.08
CA THR A 26 23.95 9.16 -1.77
C THR A 26 23.81 7.66 -1.97
N VAL A 27 24.86 6.93 -1.61
CA VAL A 27 24.89 5.47 -1.58
C VAL A 27 23.99 5.02 -0.42
N SER A 28 22.89 4.34 -0.76
CA SER A 28 22.03 3.58 0.15
C SER A 28 21.59 2.30 -0.58
N PRO A 29 21.39 1.17 0.14
CA PRO A 29 21.32 -0.20 -0.38
C PRO A 29 20.16 -0.38 -1.38
N PRO A 30 20.09 -1.47 -2.18
CA PRO A 30 19.14 -1.58 -3.28
C PRO A 30 17.74 -1.40 -2.71
N SER A 31 17.21 -0.18 -2.88
CA SER A 31 15.79 0.04 -2.90
C SER A 31 15.37 -0.70 -4.15
N THR A 32 14.91 -1.94 -3.98
CA THR A 32 14.02 -2.54 -4.95
C THR A 32 13.00 -1.45 -5.22
N SER A 33 13.13 -0.79 -6.37
CA SER A 33 12.15 0.20 -6.81
C SER A 33 10.85 -0.57 -6.85
N ALA A 34 10.05 -0.45 -5.80
CA ALA A 34 8.64 -0.66 -5.92
C ALA A 34 8.24 0.36 -6.98
N ALA A 35 8.07 -0.11 -8.21
CA ALA A 35 7.47 0.69 -9.28
C ALA A 35 6.26 1.38 -8.65
N ALA A 36 6.18 2.71 -8.80
CA ALA A 36 5.15 3.52 -8.17
C ALA A 36 3.81 2.80 -8.27
N ALA A 37 3.16 2.55 -7.12
CA ALA A 37 1.97 1.74 -7.08
C ALA A 37 0.94 2.32 -8.06
N SER A 38 0.38 1.47 -8.94
CA SER A 38 -0.71 1.92 -9.80
C SER A 38 -1.87 2.41 -8.94
N PRO A 39 -2.72 3.33 -9.44
CA PRO A 39 -3.88 3.80 -8.68
C PRO A 39 -4.80 2.65 -8.20
N ALA A 40 -4.92 1.58 -8.99
CA ALA A 40 -5.70 0.39 -8.63
C ALA A 40 -5.05 -0.37 -7.46
N ARG A 41 -3.73 -0.56 -7.50
CA ARG A 41 -2.96 -1.19 -6.42
C ARG A 41 -3.07 -0.40 -5.12
N ALA A 42 -2.85 0.91 -5.19
CA ALA A 42 -2.95 1.80 -4.04
C ALA A 42 -4.34 1.78 -3.41
N LYS A 43 -5.38 1.88 -4.25
CA LYS A 43 -6.78 1.80 -3.82
C LYS A 43 -7.09 0.46 -3.14
N ALA A 44 -6.73 -0.66 -3.76
CA ALA A 44 -6.96 -1.97 -3.18
C ALA A 44 -6.27 -2.12 -1.82
N CYS A 45 -5.01 -1.68 -1.72
CA CYS A 45 -4.29 -1.72 -0.46
C CYS A 45 -4.98 -0.87 0.62
N GLN A 46 -5.37 0.36 0.31
CA GLN A 46 -6.08 1.24 1.26
C GLN A 46 -7.41 0.65 1.72
N GLN A 47 -8.15 -0.01 0.83
CA GLN A 47 -9.43 -0.65 1.15
C GLN A 47 -9.27 -1.80 2.15
N PHE A 48 -8.20 -2.58 2.05
CA PHE A 48 -8.01 -3.78 2.88
C PHE A 48 -7.03 -3.58 4.06
N ALA A 49 -6.32 -2.46 4.14
CA ALA A 49 -5.33 -2.20 5.20
C ALA A 49 -5.93 -2.32 6.61
N ALA A 50 -7.09 -1.69 6.85
CA ALA A 50 -7.76 -1.75 8.15
C ALA A 50 -8.26 -3.18 8.48
N PHE A 51 -8.73 -3.92 7.48
CA PHE A 51 -9.16 -5.31 7.63
C PHE A 51 -8.00 -6.20 8.07
N PHE A 52 -6.88 -6.16 7.35
CA PHE A 52 -5.69 -6.95 7.72
C PHE A 52 -5.04 -6.49 9.02
N ALA A 53 -5.15 -5.21 9.39
CA ALA A 53 -4.76 -4.75 10.72
C ALA A 53 -5.60 -5.41 11.82
N SER A 54 -6.93 -5.40 11.68
CA SER A 54 -7.82 -6.03 12.65
C SER A 54 -7.60 -7.54 12.76
N LEU A 55 -7.42 -8.25 11.64
CA LEU A 55 -7.13 -9.68 11.65
C LEU A 55 -5.81 -10.01 12.35
N ARG A 56 -4.76 -9.21 12.14
CA ARG A 56 -3.48 -9.38 12.86
C ARG A 56 -3.64 -9.22 14.36
N ASP A 57 -4.40 -8.22 14.81
CA ASP A 57 -4.62 -8.01 16.23
C ASP A 57 -5.49 -9.12 16.85
N GLN A 58 -6.49 -9.62 16.12
CA GLN A 58 -7.27 -10.79 16.54
C GLN A 58 -6.41 -12.06 16.59
N ALA A 59 -5.54 -12.30 15.60
CA ALA A 59 -4.65 -13.45 15.55
C ALA A 59 -3.64 -13.46 16.71
N LYS A 60 -3.06 -12.29 17.05
CA LYS A 60 -2.18 -12.14 18.21
C LYS A 60 -2.88 -12.51 19.53
N ASN A 61 -4.15 -12.14 19.67
CA ASN A 61 -4.91 -12.35 20.91
C ASN A 61 -5.56 -13.75 21.00
N SER A 62 -5.76 -14.43 19.86
CA SER A 62 -6.43 -15.73 19.80
C SER A 62 -5.49 -16.93 19.75
N GLY A 63 -4.20 -16.73 19.45
CA GLY A 63 -3.24 -17.83 19.29
C GLY A 63 -3.54 -18.74 18.09
N SER A 64 -4.32 -18.24 17.12
CA SER A 64 -4.83 -19.02 15.97
C SER A 64 -3.76 -19.48 14.99
N GLY A 65 -2.51 -18.99 15.10
CA GLY A 65 -1.43 -19.27 14.15
C GLY A 65 -1.66 -18.67 12.75
N TRP A 66 -2.70 -17.85 12.59
CA TRP A 66 -3.03 -17.19 11.34
C TRP A 66 -1.93 -16.21 10.92
N THR A 67 -1.60 -16.19 9.62
CA THR A 67 -0.67 -15.21 9.04
C THR A 67 -1.37 -14.28 8.04
N PRO A 68 -0.86 -13.05 7.86
CA PRO A 68 -1.42 -12.14 6.87
C PRO A 68 -1.38 -12.68 5.44
N GLU A 69 -0.36 -13.46 5.08
CA GLU A 69 -0.28 -14.09 3.75
C GLU A 69 -1.39 -15.11 3.53
N GLN A 70 -1.77 -15.86 4.57
CA GLN A 70 -2.89 -16.80 4.49
C GLN A 70 -4.20 -16.04 4.26
N GLY A 71 -4.46 -15.00 5.04
CA GLY A 71 -5.66 -14.17 4.83
C GLY A 71 -5.69 -13.47 3.47
N ALA A 72 -4.55 -13.01 2.96
CA ALA A 72 -4.45 -12.45 1.61
C ALA A 72 -4.81 -13.50 0.55
N THR A 73 -4.29 -14.71 0.70
CA THR A 73 -4.56 -15.83 -0.21
C THR A 73 -6.04 -16.21 -0.21
N GLU A 74 -6.65 -16.31 0.96
CA GLU A 74 -8.09 -16.62 1.13
C GLU A 74 -8.98 -15.51 0.56
N LEU A 75 -8.63 -14.24 0.81
CA LEU A 75 -9.36 -13.10 0.27
C LEU A 75 -9.29 -13.09 -1.27
N ILE A 76 -8.09 -13.27 -1.83
CA ILE A 76 -7.90 -13.33 -3.29
C ILE A 76 -8.69 -14.51 -3.88
N ALA A 77 -8.64 -15.69 -3.26
CA ALA A 77 -9.41 -16.85 -3.71
C ALA A 77 -10.92 -16.58 -3.69
N THR A 78 -11.41 -15.87 -2.67
CA THR A 78 -12.81 -15.45 -2.57
C THR A 78 -13.17 -14.45 -3.67
N MET A 79 -12.30 -13.46 -3.92
CA MET A 79 -12.52 -12.48 -4.99
C MET A 79 -12.57 -13.13 -6.37
N GLN A 80 -11.71 -14.13 -6.62
CA GLN A 80 -11.67 -14.88 -7.87
C GLN A 80 -12.99 -15.62 -8.19
N GLN A 81 -13.80 -15.92 -7.18
CA GLN A 81 -15.12 -16.53 -7.37
C GLN A 81 -16.19 -15.51 -7.79
N SER A 82 -15.92 -14.21 -7.69
CA SER A 82 -16.88 -13.18 -8.07
C SER A 82 -16.96 -12.98 -9.58
N THR A 83 -18.17 -12.73 -10.10
CA THR A 83 -18.39 -12.39 -11.51
C THR A 83 -17.70 -11.08 -11.91
N ALA A 84 -17.59 -10.13 -10.98
CA ALA A 84 -16.85 -8.88 -11.18
C ALA A 84 -15.38 -9.16 -11.49
N TRP A 85 -14.75 -10.08 -10.75
CA TRP A 85 -13.37 -10.47 -11.02
C TRP A 85 -13.21 -11.01 -12.43
N ALA A 86 -14.13 -11.87 -12.89
CA ALA A 86 -14.09 -12.47 -14.23
C ALA A 86 -14.17 -11.45 -15.38
N THR A 87 -14.72 -10.26 -15.17
CA THR A 87 -14.80 -9.18 -16.17
C THR A 87 -13.74 -8.09 -16.00
N THR A 88 -13.05 -8.03 -14.86
CA THR A 88 -11.89 -7.15 -14.64
C THR A 88 -10.73 -7.49 -15.58
N SER A 89 -10.01 -6.48 -16.08
CA SER A 89 -8.82 -6.67 -16.91
C SER A 89 -7.70 -7.38 -16.16
N GLU A 90 -6.86 -8.14 -16.86
CA GLU A 90 -5.77 -8.89 -16.22
C GLU A 90 -4.79 -7.95 -15.49
N SER A 91 -4.46 -6.79 -16.06
CA SER A 91 -3.61 -5.80 -15.40
C SER A 91 -4.21 -5.30 -14.09
N GLU A 92 -5.51 -5.00 -14.07
CA GLU A 92 -6.17 -4.48 -12.87
C GLU A 92 -6.33 -5.57 -11.79
N ARG A 93 -6.51 -6.84 -12.20
CA ARG A 93 -6.46 -7.99 -11.28
C ARG A 93 -5.10 -8.13 -10.61
N GLN A 94 -4.02 -8.06 -11.39
CA GLN A 94 -2.66 -8.17 -10.85
C GLN A 94 -2.35 -7.00 -9.90
N ASP A 95 -2.76 -5.78 -10.25
CA ASP A 95 -2.62 -4.62 -9.39
C ASP A 95 -3.42 -4.76 -8.08
N THR A 96 -4.65 -5.27 -8.18
CA THR A 96 -5.50 -5.52 -7.00
C THR A 96 -4.90 -6.61 -6.11
N ILE A 97 -4.39 -7.69 -6.68
CA ILE A 97 -3.67 -8.75 -5.94
C ILE A 97 -2.45 -8.16 -5.23
N ALA A 98 -1.66 -7.35 -5.92
CA ALA A 98 -0.50 -6.69 -5.34
C ALA A 98 -0.90 -5.78 -4.18
N GLY A 99 -1.97 -5.00 -4.33
CA GLY A 99 -2.48 -4.11 -3.28
C GLY A 99 -2.97 -4.87 -2.05
N ILE A 100 -3.68 -5.99 -2.24
CA ILE A 100 -4.10 -6.87 -1.14
C ILE A 100 -2.90 -7.43 -0.38
N LYS A 101 -1.85 -7.85 -1.11
CA LYS A 101 -0.61 -8.35 -0.50
C LYS A 101 0.11 -7.26 0.28
N ASP A 102 0.19 -6.04 -0.25
CA ASP A 102 0.79 -4.89 0.45
C ASP A 102 0.01 -4.55 1.74
N ALA A 103 -1.32 -4.61 1.69
CA ALA A 103 -2.17 -4.40 2.87
C ALA A 103 -1.94 -5.47 3.93
N ALA A 104 -1.81 -6.73 3.51
CA ALA A 104 -1.55 -7.85 4.40
C ALA A 104 -0.17 -7.75 5.07
N SER A 105 0.88 -7.41 4.32
CA SER A 105 2.22 -7.19 4.89
C SER A 105 2.30 -5.94 5.78
N GLY A 106 1.26 -5.09 5.78
CA GLY A 106 1.26 -3.81 6.50
C GLY A 106 2.24 -2.80 5.89
N THR A 107 2.56 -2.98 4.61
CA THR A 107 3.40 -2.05 3.85
C THR A 107 2.57 -0.83 3.44
N ASN A 108 3.23 0.29 3.14
CA ASN A 108 2.54 1.51 2.74
C ASN A 108 1.85 1.31 1.37
N CYS A 109 0.61 1.80 1.25
CA CYS A 109 -0.30 1.50 0.15
C CYS A 109 -0.09 2.39 -1.09
N GLY A 110 1.17 2.65 -1.45
CA GLY A 110 1.57 3.67 -2.41
C GLY A 110 2.40 4.76 -1.76
#